data_AF-A0A945MY01-F1
#
_entry.id   AF-A0A945MY01-F1
#
_cell.length_a   1.000
_cell.length_b   1.000
_cell.length_c   1.000
_cell.angle_alpha   90.00
_cell.angle_beta   90.00
_cell.angle_gamma   90.00
#
_symmetry.space_group_name_H-M   'P 1'
#
loop_
_entity.id
_entity.type
_entity.pdbx_description
1 polymer ?
#
loop_
_entity_poly.entity_id
_entity_poly.type
_entity_poly.pdbx_seq_one_letter_code
_entity_poly.pdbx_strand_id
1 'polypeptide(L)'
;MTARNVLVIEDNHEIAGLLSLHLKDMGCRVQLEQDGQQGLSHARSNPPDLIVLDLMLPGMDGIEICRQLRQDDSHTPILMLTARSSETDRVAGLDTGADDYMIKPFSIPEFLARVKAMFRRQENFSQPAGSMSTSVRAGRLHLDMEKRFVSVGGNAIDLTAREFDLLVQFATHPGRVYTRSQLLDLVWGHNNSSFEHTVNSHINRLRAKIETDPAKPDYVLTVWGVGYKFSDRFDR
;
A
#
# COMPACT_ATOMS: atom_id res chain seq x y z
N MET A 1 -6.34 22.94 9.52
CA MET A 1 -6.16 21.53 9.14
C MET A 1 -6.28 20.71 10.41
N THR A 2 -7.14 19.70 10.42
CA THR A 2 -7.19 18.73 11.52
C THR A 2 -5.88 17.94 11.53
N ALA A 3 -5.26 17.78 12.70
CA ALA A 3 -4.04 17.00 12.85
C ALA A 3 -4.31 15.54 12.47
N ARG A 4 -3.44 14.94 11.66
CA ARG A 4 -3.52 13.52 11.28
C ARG A 4 -3.26 12.62 12.49
N ASN A 5 -4.07 11.58 12.66
CA ASN A 5 -3.91 10.60 13.72
C ASN A 5 -3.05 9.45 13.22
N VAL A 6 -1.93 9.16 13.89
CA VAL A 6 -1.03 8.05 13.58
C VAL A 6 -0.99 7.10 14.75
N LEU A 7 -1.23 5.82 14.49
CA LEU A 7 -1.02 4.75 15.44
C LEU A 7 0.33 4.10 15.17
N VAL A 8 1.19 4.03 16.18
CA VAL A 8 2.47 3.31 16.11
C VAL A 8 2.37 2.09 17.03
N ILE A 9 2.53 0.90 16.47
CA ILE A 9 2.53 -0.38 17.18
C ILE A 9 3.97 -0.91 17.14
N GLU A 10 4.70 -0.75 18.24
CA GLU A 10 6.15 -1.03 18.34
C GLU A 10 6.51 -1.32 19.80
N ASP A 11 7.11 -2.48 20.06
CA ASP A 11 7.48 -2.92 21.42
C ASP A 11 8.79 -2.25 21.90
N ASN A 12 9.69 -1.88 21.00
CA ASN A 12 10.91 -1.16 21.34
C ASN A 12 10.61 0.32 21.68
N HIS A 13 10.77 0.67 22.96
CA HIS A 13 10.48 2.02 23.48
C HIS A 13 11.32 3.12 22.84
N GLU A 14 12.59 2.85 22.52
CA GLU A 14 13.48 3.84 21.91
C GLU A 14 13.03 4.16 20.48
N ILE A 15 12.72 3.13 19.70
CA ILE A 15 12.20 3.28 18.34
C ILE A 15 10.84 3.99 18.38
N ALA A 16 9.90 3.50 19.20
CA ALA A 16 8.57 4.09 19.32
C ALA A 16 8.63 5.57 19.75
N GLY A 17 9.50 5.90 20.71
CA GLY A 17 9.73 7.27 21.18
C GLY A 17 10.28 8.18 20.08
N LEU A 18 11.29 7.70 19.35
CA LEU A 18 11.91 8.44 18.24
C LEU A 18 10.91 8.70 17.10
N LEU A 19 10.12 7.69 16.72
CA LEU A 19 9.07 7.83 15.72
C LEU A 19 7.99 8.82 16.19
N SER A 20 7.55 8.71 17.45
CA SER A 20 6.53 9.62 18.01
C SER A 20 6.99 11.07 18.01
N LEU A 21 8.24 11.33 18.40
CA LEU A 21 8.82 12.67 18.42
C LEU A 21 8.74 13.31 17.03
N HIS A 22 9.27 12.62 16.02
CA HIS A 22 9.33 13.18 14.66
C HIS A 22 7.96 13.27 13.97
N LEU A 23 7.03 12.35 14.25
CA LEU A 23 5.65 12.45 13.77
C LEU A 23 4.90 13.64 14.40
N LYS A 24 5.12 13.89 15.70
CA LYS A 24 4.57 15.06 16.41
C LYS A 24 5.14 16.37 15.86
N ASP A 25 6.44 16.43 15.59
CA ASP A 25 7.08 17.59 14.94
C ASP A 25 6.49 17.89 13.55
N MET A 26 5.99 16.86 12.88
CA MET A 26 5.28 16.98 11.60
C MET A 26 3.80 17.40 11.76
N GLY A 27 3.34 17.62 12.99
CA GLY A 27 1.97 18.03 13.29
C GLY A 27 0.96 16.89 13.43
N CYS A 28 1.42 15.64 13.57
CA CYS A 28 0.54 14.48 13.79
C CYS A 28 0.18 14.32 15.27
N ARG A 29 -1.02 13.80 15.54
CA ARG A 29 -1.36 13.20 16.83
C ARG A 29 -0.92 11.75 16.81
N VAL A 30 -0.10 11.34 17.77
CA VAL A 30 0.48 10.00 17.79
C VAL A 30 -0.03 9.23 18.98
N GLN A 31 -0.62 8.07 18.71
CA GLN A 31 -0.84 7.03 19.70
C GLN A 31 0.28 6.00 19.61
N LEU A 32 0.82 5.59 20.75
CA LEU A 32 1.77 4.49 20.87
C LEU A 32 1.08 3.29 21.52
N GLU A 33 1.26 2.12 20.93
CA GLU A 33 0.88 0.83 21.51
C GLU A 33 2.12 -0.09 21.45
N GLN A 34 2.41 -0.77 22.56
CA GLN A 34 3.60 -1.65 22.65
C GLN A 34 3.25 -3.12 22.49
N ASP A 35 1.96 -3.41 22.44
CA ASP A 35 1.40 -4.75 22.35
C ASP A 35 0.52 -4.85 21.11
N GLY A 36 0.70 -5.92 20.36
CA GLY A 36 0.00 -6.14 19.11
C GLY A 36 -1.52 -6.23 19.26
N GLN A 37 -2.01 -6.85 20.34
CA GLN A 37 -3.43 -7.01 20.60
C GLN A 37 -4.09 -5.68 20.97
N GLN A 38 -3.42 -4.86 21.79
CA GLN A 38 -3.86 -3.50 22.10
C GLN A 38 -3.84 -2.62 20.85
N GLY A 39 -2.78 -2.69 20.04
CA GLY A 39 -2.67 -2.02 18.75
C GLY A 39 -3.82 -2.33 17.80
N LEU A 40 -4.13 -3.62 17.61
CA LEU A 40 -5.26 -4.07 16.79
C LEU A 40 -6.59 -3.56 17.33
N SER A 41 -6.80 -3.65 18.64
CA SER A 41 -8.04 -3.21 19.29
C SER A 41 -8.25 -1.69 19.17
N HIS A 42 -7.16 -0.92 19.27
CA HIS A 42 -7.18 0.52 19.05
C HIS A 42 -7.54 0.83 17.61
N ALA A 43 -6.84 0.24 16.64
CA ALA A 43 -7.06 0.47 15.22
C ALA A 43 -8.52 0.20 14.79
N ARG A 44 -9.19 -0.78 15.42
CA ARG A 44 -10.61 -1.06 15.22
C ARG A 44 -11.53 -0.01 15.84
N SER A 45 -11.24 0.39 17.07
CA SER A 45 -12.13 1.25 17.85
C SER A 45 -12.02 2.73 17.45
N ASN A 46 -10.84 3.14 17.00
CA ASN A 46 -10.52 4.49 16.58
C ASN A 46 -9.58 4.45 15.35
N PRO A 47 -10.15 4.29 14.13
CA PRO A 47 -9.36 4.15 12.91
C PRO A 47 -8.43 5.36 12.68
N PRO A 48 -7.10 5.15 12.64
CA PRO A 48 -6.15 6.23 12.41
C PRO A 48 -6.03 6.56 10.90
N ASP A 49 -5.39 7.68 10.58
CA ASP A 49 -5.03 8.05 9.21
C ASP A 49 -3.86 7.22 8.66
N LEU A 50 -3.01 6.68 9.54
CA LEU A 50 -1.87 5.83 9.23
C LEU A 50 -1.58 4.90 10.42
N ILE A 51 -1.21 3.67 10.13
CA ILE A 51 -0.63 2.73 11.09
C ILE A 51 0.83 2.49 10.73
N VAL A 52 1.73 2.68 11.69
CA VAL A 52 3.12 2.23 11.65
C VAL A 52 3.21 0.98 12.50
N LEU A 53 3.63 -0.14 11.92
CA LEU A 53 3.50 -1.45 12.54
C LEU A 53 4.83 -2.20 12.51
N ASP A 54 5.40 -2.52 13.67
CA ASP A 54 6.47 -3.51 13.72
C ASP A 54 5.93 -4.90 13.35
N LEU A 55 6.67 -5.61 12.53
CA LEU A 55 6.43 -6.99 12.20
C LEU A 55 6.73 -7.87 13.44
N MET A 56 7.85 -7.63 14.12
CA MET A 56 8.33 -8.53 15.18
C MET A 56 7.85 -8.12 16.57
N LEU A 57 6.53 -8.12 16.77
CA LEU A 57 5.92 -7.87 18.07
C LEU A 57 5.87 -9.16 18.93
N PRO A 58 6.06 -9.06 20.26
CA PRO A 58 5.83 -10.18 21.15
C PRO A 58 4.34 -10.56 21.18
N GLY A 59 4.05 -11.87 21.21
CA GLY A 59 2.69 -12.39 21.25
C GLY A 59 2.04 -12.46 19.87
N MET A 60 1.49 -11.35 19.37
CA MET A 60 0.84 -11.27 18.06
C MET A 60 1.74 -10.58 17.04
N ASP A 61 2.17 -11.32 16.02
CA ASP A 61 2.98 -10.82 14.90
C ASP A 61 2.23 -9.71 14.12
N GLY A 62 2.95 -8.68 13.69
CA GLY A 62 2.43 -7.60 12.85
C GLY A 62 1.84 -8.07 11.52
N ILE A 63 2.29 -9.21 10.99
CA ILE A 63 1.66 -9.86 9.83
C ILE A 63 0.20 -10.22 10.12
N GLU A 64 -0.05 -10.83 11.27
CA GLU A 64 -1.38 -11.27 11.68
C GLU A 64 -2.29 -10.08 11.98
N ILE A 65 -1.76 -9.03 12.61
CA ILE A 65 -2.47 -7.76 12.84
C ILE A 65 -2.92 -7.15 11.52
N CYS A 66 -2.01 -7.02 10.56
CA CYS A 66 -2.31 -6.46 9.24
C CYS A 66 -3.38 -7.28 8.52
N ARG A 67 -3.26 -8.61 8.56
CA ARG A 67 -4.23 -9.54 7.97
C ARG A 67 -5.62 -9.32 8.57
N GLN A 68 -5.74 -9.24 9.89
CA GLN A 68 -7.01 -9.02 10.56
C GLN A 68 -7.61 -7.64 10.24
N LEU A 69 -6.81 -6.58 10.25
CA LEU A 69 -7.29 -5.23 9.88
C LEU A 69 -7.85 -5.20 8.46
N ARG A 70 -7.22 -5.92 7.54
CA ARG A 70 -7.67 -6.01 6.15
C ARG A 70 -8.92 -6.88 5.97
N GLN A 71 -9.13 -7.88 6.84
CA GLN A 71 -10.38 -8.63 6.90
C GLN A 71 -11.55 -7.81 7.42
N ASP A 72 -11.27 -6.78 8.24
CA ASP A 72 -12.26 -5.84 8.75
C ASP A 72 -12.53 -4.68 7.77
N ASP A 73 -12.19 -4.84 6.49
CA ASP A 73 -12.28 -3.81 5.43
C ASP A 73 -11.59 -2.48 5.77
N SER A 74 -10.56 -2.51 6.62
CA SER A 74 -9.77 -1.31 6.88
C SER A 74 -8.92 -0.96 5.67
N HIS A 75 -9.20 0.22 5.09
CA HIS A 75 -8.38 0.83 4.05
C HIS A 75 -7.31 1.78 4.63
N THR A 76 -7.13 1.80 5.96
CA THR A 76 -6.10 2.62 6.59
C THR A 76 -4.72 2.19 6.06
N PRO A 77 -3.91 3.14 5.56
CA PRO A 77 -2.54 2.86 5.13
C PRO A 77 -1.73 2.22 6.26
N ILE A 78 -1.01 1.13 5.96
CA ILE A 78 -0.11 0.47 6.91
C ILE A 78 1.32 0.53 6.37
N LEU A 79 2.23 1.14 7.16
CA LEU A 79 3.67 1.14 6.96
C LEU A 79 4.30 0.12 7.92
N MET A 80 4.79 -0.99 7.38
CA MET A 80 5.44 -2.02 8.20
C MET A 80 6.92 -1.71 8.44
N LEU A 81 7.39 -1.95 9.66
CA LEU A 81 8.80 -1.90 10.04
C LEU A 81 9.28 -3.34 10.26
N THR A 82 10.46 -3.69 9.74
CA THR A 82 10.99 -5.07 9.86
C THR A 82 12.49 -5.10 10.00
N ALA A 83 13.04 -5.95 10.87
CA ALA A 83 14.48 -6.22 10.91
C ALA A 83 14.90 -7.35 9.96
N ARG A 84 13.94 -8.06 9.35
CA ARG A 84 14.23 -9.23 8.51
C ARG A 84 14.70 -8.75 7.14
N SER A 85 15.99 -8.96 6.87
CA SER A 85 16.63 -8.68 5.58
C SER A 85 16.57 -9.85 4.59
N SER A 86 16.09 -11.03 5.02
CA SER A 86 16.08 -12.24 4.20
C SER A 86 14.97 -12.22 3.14
N GLU A 87 15.30 -12.71 1.94
CA GLU A 87 14.41 -12.75 0.78
C GLU A 87 13.15 -13.59 1.02
N THR A 88 13.26 -14.65 1.82
CA THR A 88 12.14 -15.53 2.26
C THR A 88 11.17 -14.85 3.23
N ASP A 89 11.67 -13.97 4.09
CA ASP A 89 10.83 -13.28 5.09
C ASP A 89 10.13 -12.06 4.52
N ARG A 90 10.74 -11.45 3.48
CA ARG A 90 10.04 -10.49 2.63
C ARG A 90 8.80 -11.17 2.08
N VAL A 91 8.90 -12.33 1.43
CA VAL A 91 7.77 -13.06 0.80
C VAL A 91 6.60 -13.35 1.74
N ALA A 92 6.83 -13.68 3.02
CA ALA A 92 5.74 -13.84 3.99
C ALA A 92 5.03 -12.52 4.35
N GLY A 93 5.78 -11.41 4.40
CA GLY A 93 5.22 -10.05 4.53
C GLY A 93 4.53 -9.55 3.24
N LEU A 94 4.87 -10.12 2.08
CA LEU A 94 4.41 -9.68 0.75
C LEU A 94 2.90 -9.91 0.50
N ASP A 95 2.25 -10.82 1.25
CA ASP A 95 0.82 -11.16 1.12
C ASP A 95 -0.11 -10.53 2.18
N THR A 96 0.42 -9.68 3.06
CA THR A 96 -0.29 -9.28 4.29
C THR A 96 -1.31 -8.15 4.14
N GLY A 97 -1.28 -7.41 3.03
CA GLY A 97 -2.13 -6.24 2.87
C GLY A 97 -1.47 -4.87 3.13
N ALA A 98 -0.21 -4.84 3.57
CA ALA A 98 0.51 -3.59 3.83
C ALA A 98 0.70 -2.72 2.58
N ASP A 99 0.83 -1.40 2.78
CA ASP A 99 0.97 -0.41 1.71
C ASP A 99 2.42 -0.03 1.43
N ASP A 100 3.30 -0.18 2.42
CA ASP A 100 4.74 -0.01 2.26
C ASP A 100 5.49 -0.72 3.41
N TYR A 101 6.80 -0.89 3.26
CA TYR A 101 7.66 -1.52 4.25
C TYR A 101 9.02 -0.80 4.37
N MET A 102 9.58 -0.80 5.57
CA MET A 102 10.89 -0.24 5.88
C MET A 102 11.73 -1.21 6.71
N ILE A 103 12.99 -1.37 6.30
CA ILE A 103 13.94 -2.27 6.97
C ILE A 103 14.66 -1.51 8.08
N LYS A 104 14.71 -2.09 9.29
CA LYS A 104 15.52 -1.63 10.42
C LYS A 104 16.98 -2.09 10.22
N PRO A 105 17.99 -1.22 10.45
CA PRO A 105 17.87 0.19 10.81
C PRO A 105 17.52 1.06 9.60
N PHE A 106 16.64 2.04 9.80
CA PHE A 106 16.26 3.03 8.79
C PHE A 106 16.61 4.44 9.24
N SER A 107 16.69 5.38 8.29
CA SER A 107 16.88 6.80 8.60
C SER A 107 15.55 7.50 8.88
N ILE A 108 15.54 8.45 9.81
CA ILE A 108 14.36 9.31 10.08
C ILE A 108 13.92 10.13 8.85
N PRO A 109 14.83 10.73 8.06
CA PRO A 109 14.43 11.41 6.84
C PRO A 109 13.68 10.51 5.86
N GLU A 110 14.12 9.26 5.70
CA GLU A 110 13.44 8.28 4.86
C GLU A 110 12.04 7.97 5.41
N PHE A 111 11.93 7.67 6.70
CA PHE A 111 10.65 7.39 7.35
C PHE A 111 9.64 8.52 7.14
N LEU A 112 10.04 9.76 7.42
CA LEU A 112 9.18 10.93 7.25
C LEU A 112 8.79 11.17 5.79
N ALA A 113 9.68 10.90 4.83
CA ALA A 113 9.36 10.99 3.42
C ALA A 113 8.25 9.99 3.03
N ARG A 114 8.29 8.76 3.56
CA ARG A 114 7.27 7.73 3.32
C ARG A 114 5.92 8.14 3.88
N VAL A 115 5.91 8.60 5.13
CA VAL A 115 4.70 9.05 5.81
C VAL A 115 4.06 10.21 5.04
N LYS A 116 4.86 11.23 4.65
CA LYS A 116 4.36 12.35 3.83
C LYS A 116 3.80 11.91 2.49
N ALA A 117 4.43 10.92 1.84
CA ALA A 117 3.94 10.38 0.57
C ALA A 117 2.62 9.62 0.73
N MET A 118 2.38 8.96 1.88
CA MET A 118 1.09 8.32 2.20
C MET A 118 -0.01 9.37 2.45
N PHE A 119 0.27 10.42 3.23
CA PHE A 119 -0.72 11.48 3.50
C PHE A 119 -1.09 12.29 2.27
N ARG A 120 -0.12 12.72 1.46
CA ARG A 120 -0.38 13.49 0.23
C ARG A 120 -1.35 12.78 -0.71
N ARG A 121 -1.30 11.45 -0.76
CA ARG A 121 -2.20 10.67 -1.60
C ARG A 121 -3.63 10.67 -1.06
N GLN A 122 -3.82 10.51 0.24
CA GLN A 122 -5.15 10.64 0.84
C GLN A 122 -5.82 11.99 0.50
N GLU A 123 -5.02 13.06 0.37
CA GLU A 123 -5.50 14.40 0.01
C GLU A 123 -5.79 14.55 -1.50
N ASN A 124 -4.92 14.01 -2.36
CA ASN A 124 -5.14 14.04 -3.81
C ASN A 124 -6.40 13.25 -4.24
N PHE A 125 -6.84 12.28 -3.45
CA PHE A 125 -8.12 11.58 -3.68
C PHE A 125 -9.36 12.35 -3.21
N SER A 126 -9.19 13.45 -2.46
CA SER A 126 -10.28 14.29 -1.96
C SER A 126 -10.59 15.49 -2.87
N GLN A 127 -9.80 15.73 -3.92
CA GLN A 127 -10.07 16.76 -4.92
C GLN A 127 -10.83 16.15 -6.11
N PRO A 128 -11.97 16.73 -6.54
CA PRO A 128 -12.63 16.30 -7.77
C PRO A 128 -11.69 16.59 -8.93
N ALA A 129 -11.13 15.54 -9.54
CA ALA A 129 -10.32 15.69 -10.74
C ALA A 129 -11.26 16.10 -11.90
N GLY A 130 -11.13 17.34 -12.36
CA GLY A 130 -11.86 17.81 -13.52
C GLY A 130 -11.59 16.95 -14.77
N SER A 131 -12.67 16.51 -15.41
CA SER A 131 -12.75 16.13 -16.83
C SER A 131 -11.87 14.97 -17.36
N MET A 132 -11.43 14.02 -16.54
CA MET A 132 -11.11 12.67 -17.04
C MET A 132 -12.32 11.76 -16.86
N SER A 133 -12.55 10.83 -17.79
CA SER A 133 -13.54 9.76 -17.58
C SER A 133 -13.24 9.09 -16.25
N THR A 134 -14.11 9.28 -15.27
CA THR A 134 -13.93 8.78 -13.90
C THR A 134 -14.10 7.28 -13.81
N SER A 135 -14.40 6.61 -14.93
CA SER A 135 -14.46 5.16 -15.04
C SER A 135 -13.65 4.62 -16.22
N VAL A 136 -13.06 3.45 -16.02
CA VAL A 136 -12.34 2.67 -17.04
C VAL A 136 -13.01 1.30 -17.15
N ARG A 137 -13.25 0.83 -18.38
CA ARG A 137 -13.72 -0.52 -18.68
C ARG A 137 -12.72 -1.23 -19.59
N ALA A 138 -12.28 -2.41 -19.18
CA ALA A 138 -11.38 -3.25 -19.97
C ALA A 138 -11.89 -4.70 -19.91
N GLY A 139 -12.54 -5.16 -20.99
CA GLY A 139 -13.20 -6.47 -20.99
C GLY A 139 -14.18 -6.62 -19.81
N ARG A 140 -13.90 -7.55 -18.89
CA ARG A 140 -14.70 -7.77 -17.68
C ARG A 140 -14.36 -6.83 -16.51
N LEU A 141 -13.24 -6.12 -16.56
CA LEU A 141 -12.79 -5.21 -15.51
C LEU A 141 -13.53 -3.88 -15.65
N HIS A 142 -14.07 -3.40 -14.54
CA HIS A 142 -14.63 -2.07 -14.40
C HIS A 142 -14.02 -1.39 -13.17
N LEU A 143 -13.49 -0.19 -13.38
CA LEU A 143 -12.82 0.65 -12.39
C LEU A 143 -13.57 1.98 -12.34
N ASP A 144 -14.00 2.40 -11.15
CA ASP A 144 -14.57 3.73 -10.87
C ASP A 144 -13.61 4.43 -9.91
N MET A 145 -12.95 5.47 -10.42
CA MET A 145 -11.87 6.19 -9.74
C MET A 145 -12.38 7.10 -8.63
N GLU A 146 -13.57 7.69 -8.80
CA GLU A 146 -14.18 8.54 -7.78
C GLU A 146 -14.67 7.71 -6.59
N LYS A 147 -15.30 6.57 -6.86
CA LYS A 147 -15.82 5.68 -5.81
C LYS A 147 -14.76 4.74 -5.25
N ARG A 148 -13.53 4.77 -5.77
CA ARG A 148 -12.48 3.77 -5.53
C ARG A 148 -13.00 2.33 -5.61
N PHE A 149 -13.82 2.07 -6.62
CA PHE A 149 -14.51 0.79 -6.78
C PHE A 149 -13.93 0.01 -7.95
N VAL A 150 -13.75 -1.30 -7.75
CA VAL A 150 -13.30 -2.23 -8.78
C VAL A 150 -14.25 -3.42 -8.84
N SER A 151 -14.56 -3.89 -10.04
CA SER A 151 -15.25 -5.15 -10.23
C SER A 151 -14.72 -5.91 -11.44
N VAL A 152 -14.77 -7.24 -11.37
CA VAL A 152 -14.44 -8.14 -12.48
C VAL A 152 -15.65 -9.01 -12.79
N GLY A 153 -16.22 -8.84 -13.97
CA GLY A 153 -17.42 -9.55 -14.41
C GLY A 153 -18.63 -9.29 -13.53
N GLY A 154 -18.73 -8.08 -12.96
CA GLY A 154 -19.82 -7.67 -12.07
C GLY A 154 -19.60 -7.98 -10.58
N ASN A 155 -18.58 -8.77 -10.23
CA ASN A 155 -18.24 -9.03 -8.83
C ASN A 155 -17.30 -7.95 -8.31
N ALA A 156 -17.64 -7.31 -7.19
CA ALA A 156 -16.79 -6.32 -6.53
C ALA A 156 -15.47 -6.98 -6.08
N ILE A 157 -14.36 -6.26 -6.21
CA ILE A 157 -13.01 -6.70 -5.85
C ILE A 157 -12.43 -5.72 -4.85
N ASP A 158 -12.06 -6.23 -3.67
CA ASP A 158 -11.44 -5.42 -2.63
C ASP A 158 -9.94 -5.29 -2.86
N LEU A 159 -9.52 -4.06 -3.14
CA LEU A 159 -8.12 -3.69 -3.32
C LEU A 159 -7.64 -2.84 -2.15
N THR A 160 -6.37 -3.02 -1.76
CA THR A 160 -5.72 -2.04 -0.88
C THR A 160 -5.51 -0.72 -1.60
N ALA A 161 -5.19 0.34 -0.86
CA ALA A 161 -4.96 1.64 -1.46
C ALA A 161 -3.90 1.58 -2.57
N ARG A 162 -2.79 0.87 -2.32
CA ARG A 162 -1.72 0.67 -3.33
C ARG A 162 -2.11 -0.17 -4.52
N GLU A 163 -2.83 -1.27 -4.32
CA GLU A 163 -3.26 -2.12 -5.43
C GLU A 163 -4.19 -1.34 -6.35
N PHE A 164 -5.10 -0.55 -5.77
CA PHE A 164 -5.99 0.32 -6.53
C PHE A 164 -5.22 1.40 -7.29
N ASP A 165 -4.31 2.12 -6.63
CA ASP A 165 -3.51 3.18 -7.27
C ASP A 165 -2.64 2.63 -8.41
N LEU A 166 -2.08 1.42 -8.23
CA LEU A 166 -1.35 0.69 -9.27
C LEU A 166 -2.26 0.35 -10.45
N LEU A 167 -3.46 -0.16 -10.18
CA LEU A 167 -4.43 -0.50 -11.22
C LEU A 167 -4.90 0.74 -11.99
N VAL A 168 -5.18 1.85 -11.30
CA VAL A 168 -5.50 3.15 -11.93
C VAL A 168 -4.38 3.56 -12.86
N GLN A 169 -3.14 3.59 -12.38
CA GLN A 169 -1.98 4.02 -13.16
C GLN A 169 -1.83 3.23 -14.46
N PHE A 170 -2.07 1.91 -14.40
CA PHE A 170 -2.05 1.01 -15.53
C PHE A 170 -3.26 1.19 -16.46
N ALA A 171 -4.47 1.17 -15.92
CA ALA A 171 -5.71 1.16 -16.69
C ALA A 171 -5.98 2.49 -17.39
N THR A 172 -5.46 3.62 -16.88
CA THR A 172 -5.52 4.92 -17.57
C THR A 172 -4.42 5.10 -18.62
N HIS A 173 -3.47 4.17 -18.74
CA HIS A 173 -2.41 4.19 -19.75
C HIS A 173 -2.19 2.81 -20.40
N PRO A 174 -3.20 2.22 -21.08
CA PRO A 174 -3.06 0.93 -21.72
C PRO A 174 -1.89 0.88 -22.73
N GLY A 175 -1.21 -0.26 -22.80
CA GLY A 175 -0.06 -0.47 -23.69
C GLY A 175 1.25 0.17 -23.23
N ARG A 176 1.22 1.20 -22.37
CA ARG A 176 2.42 1.86 -21.86
C ARG A 176 3.21 0.92 -20.95
N VAL A 177 4.51 0.77 -21.24
CA VAL A 177 5.44 0.00 -20.42
C VAL A 177 6.01 0.90 -19.33
N TYR A 178 5.99 0.40 -18.10
CA TYR A 178 6.63 1.03 -16.95
C TYR A 178 7.74 0.13 -16.41
N THR A 179 8.90 0.70 -16.12
CA THR A 179 9.94 0.03 -15.33
C THR A 179 9.51 -0.07 -13.86
N ARG A 180 10.18 -0.94 -13.09
CA ARG A 180 9.92 -1.06 -11.65
C ARG A 180 10.19 0.24 -10.92
N SER A 181 11.30 0.91 -11.22
CA SER A 181 11.63 2.22 -10.68
C SER A 181 10.56 3.28 -11.00
N GLN A 182 10.05 3.32 -12.23
CA GLN A 182 8.98 4.25 -12.60
C GLN A 182 7.69 3.98 -11.83
N LEU A 183 7.29 2.72 -11.65
CA LEU A 183 6.12 2.36 -10.85
C LEU A 183 6.33 2.73 -9.38
N LEU A 184 7.54 2.53 -8.86
CA LEU A 184 7.92 2.92 -7.50
C LEU A 184 7.79 4.45 -7.31
N ASP A 185 8.29 5.23 -8.26
CA ASP A 185 8.17 6.70 -8.25
C ASP A 185 6.71 7.15 -8.33
N LEU A 186 5.93 6.60 -9.27
CA LEU A 186 4.55 7.02 -9.52
C LEU A 186 3.60 6.62 -8.37
N VAL A 187 3.67 5.36 -7.95
CA VAL A 187 2.71 4.76 -7.00
C VAL A 187 3.19 4.82 -5.56
N TRP A 188 4.50 4.89 -5.30
CA TRP A 188 5.04 5.03 -3.93
C TRP A 188 5.70 6.39 -3.66
N GLY A 189 6.24 7.07 -4.67
CA GLY A 189 6.86 8.41 -4.51
C GLY A 189 8.32 8.35 -4.06
N HIS A 190 9.03 7.25 -4.38
CA HIS A 190 10.38 6.97 -3.86
C HIS A 190 11.44 6.90 -4.97
N ASN A 191 12.46 7.75 -4.89
CA ASN A 191 13.61 7.72 -5.81
C ASN A 191 14.65 6.62 -5.48
N ASN A 192 14.31 5.60 -4.70
CA ASN A 192 15.29 4.65 -4.15
C ASN A 192 15.08 3.23 -4.68
N SER A 193 16.01 2.75 -5.52
CA SER A 193 15.94 1.46 -6.24
C SER A 193 15.93 0.22 -5.33
N SER A 194 16.25 0.36 -4.05
CA SER A 194 16.30 -0.75 -3.07
C SER A 194 14.93 -1.40 -2.77
N PHE A 195 13.84 -0.83 -3.28
CA PHE A 195 12.45 -1.26 -3.04
C PHE A 195 11.73 -1.76 -4.30
N GLU A 196 12.45 -2.09 -5.38
CA GLU A 196 11.83 -2.64 -6.60
C GLU A 196 11.04 -3.94 -6.35
N HIS A 197 11.40 -4.70 -5.32
CA HIS A 197 10.67 -5.90 -4.91
C HIS A 197 9.26 -5.60 -4.37
N THR A 198 9.00 -4.38 -3.87
CA THR A 198 7.65 -3.94 -3.46
C THR A 198 6.72 -4.04 -4.65
N VAL A 199 7.16 -3.49 -5.78
CA VAL A 199 6.37 -3.45 -7.01
C VAL A 199 5.96 -4.86 -7.46
N ASN A 200 6.89 -5.82 -7.48
CA ASN A 200 6.59 -7.20 -7.90
C ASN A 200 5.47 -7.83 -7.07
N SER A 201 5.48 -7.62 -5.75
CA SER A 201 4.50 -8.23 -4.87
C SER A 201 3.12 -7.60 -5.00
N HIS A 202 3.06 -6.29 -5.13
CA HIS A 202 1.79 -5.62 -5.43
C HIS A 202 1.24 -6.02 -6.81
N ILE A 203 2.10 -6.27 -7.81
CA ILE A 203 1.69 -6.81 -9.10
C ILE A 203 1.09 -8.22 -8.94
N ASN A 204 1.78 -9.11 -8.21
CA ASN A 204 1.33 -10.48 -8.02
C ASN A 204 -0.01 -10.54 -7.28
N ARG A 205 -0.19 -9.72 -6.23
CA ARG A 205 -1.46 -9.63 -5.51
C ARG A 205 -2.58 -9.01 -6.33
N LEU A 206 -2.27 -7.93 -7.05
CA LEU A 206 -3.24 -7.34 -7.97
C LEU A 206 -3.71 -8.39 -8.97
N ARG A 207 -2.79 -9.15 -9.57
CA ARG A 207 -3.14 -10.25 -10.49
C ARG A 207 -3.97 -11.33 -9.82
N ALA A 208 -3.62 -11.75 -8.61
CA ALA A 208 -4.39 -12.74 -7.85
C ALA A 208 -5.86 -12.34 -7.63
N LYS A 209 -6.14 -11.03 -7.62
CA LYS A 209 -7.49 -10.49 -7.40
C LYS A 209 -8.25 -10.18 -8.70
N ILE A 210 -7.57 -9.74 -9.76
CA ILE A 210 -8.24 -9.26 -10.99
C ILE A 210 -8.15 -10.22 -12.17
N GLU A 211 -7.17 -11.13 -12.18
CA GLU A 211 -6.95 -12.07 -13.27
C GLU A 211 -7.71 -13.38 -13.03
N THR A 212 -8.12 -14.04 -14.12
CA THR A 212 -8.69 -15.40 -14.01
C THR A 212 -7.59 -16.42 -13.70
N ASP A 213 -6.41 -16.26 -14.31
CA ASP A 213 -5.21 -17.04 -14.01
C ASP A 213 -4.02 -16.07 -13.83
N PRO A 214 -3.54 -15.85 -12.59
CA PRO A 214 -2.43 -14.93 -12.32
C PRO A 214 -1.11 -15.32 -13.02
N ALA A 215 -0.92 -16.60 -13.36
CA ALA A 215 0.25 -17.08 -14.08
C ALA A 215 0.15 -16.82 -15.60
N LYS A 216 -1.05 -16.57 -16.11
CA LYS A 216 -1.36 -16.19 -17.50
C LYS A 216 -2.21 -14.92 -17.50
N PRO A 217 -1.65 -13.78 -17.07
CA PRO A 217 -2.41 -12.57 -16.87
C PRO A 217 -2.91 -12.00 -18.21
N ASP A 218 -4.10 -11.44 -18.16
CA ASP A 218 -4.83 -10.86 -19.28
C ASP A 218 -4.79 -9.33 -19.25
N TYR A 219 -4.75 -8.74 -18.05
CA TYR A 219 -4.76 -7.31 -17.80
C TYR A 219 -3.37 -6.74 -17.57
N VAL A 220 -2.66 -7.22 -16.55
CA VAL A 220 -1.34 -6.68 -16.17
C VAL A 220 -0.26 -7.63 -16.68
N LEU A 221 0.42 -7.26 -17.77
CA LEU A 221 1.36 -8.11 -18.48
C LEU A 221 2.82 -7.84 -18.05
N THR A 222 3.63 -8.90 -18.02
CA THR A 222 5.08 -8.77 -17.81
C THR A 222 5.77 -8.50 -19.14
N VAL A 223 6.56 -7.44 -19.20
CA VAL A 223 7.50 -7.18 -20.30
C VAL A 223 8.89 -7.61 -19.82
N TRP A 224 9.30 -8.81 -20.21
CA TRP A 224 10.54 -9.44 -19.75
C TRP A 224 11.75 -8.53 -19.97
N GLY A 225 12.57 -8.36 -18.94
CA GLY A 225 13.74 -7.49 -18.96
C GLY A 225 13.46 -5.98 -18.82
N VAL A 226 12.19 -5.55 -18.80
CA VAL A 226 11.83 -4.12 -18.73
C VAL A 226 10.95 -3.80 -17.53
N GLY A 227 9.82 -4.49 -17.36
CA GLY A 227 8.86 -4.19 -16.31
C GLY A 227 7.46 -4.70 -16.61
N TYR A 228 6.46 -3.83 -16.49
CA TYR A 228 5.04 -4.21 -16.59
C TYR A 228 4.27 -3.25 -17.49
N LYS A 229 3.18 -3.73 -18.10
CA LYS A 229 2.22 -2.90 -18.84
C LYS A 229 0.80 -3.37 -18.62
N PHE A 230 -0.16 -2.47 -18.83
CA PHE A 230 -1.54 -2.88 -19.00
C PHE A 230 -1.80 -3.32 -20.44
N SER A 231 -2.66 -4.30 -20.61
CA SER A 231 -3.04 -4.86 -21.89
C SER A 231 -3.84 -3.85 -22.71
N ASP A 232 -3.39 -3.56 -23.93
CA ASP A 232 -4.03 -2.72 -24.93
C ASP A 232 -5.08 -3.48 -25.76
N ARG A 233 -5.25 -4.79 -25.51
CA ARG A 233 -6.21 -5.62 -26.26
C ARG A 233 -7.67 -5.25 -26.00
N PHE A 234 -7.94 -4.49 -24.95
CA PHE A 234 -9.28 -4.07 -24.54
C PHE A 234 -9.60 -2.62 -24.90
N ASP A 235 -8.69 -1.89 -25.54
CA ASP A 235 -8.87 -0.52 -26.03
C ASP A 235 -9.70 -0.44 -27.33
N ARG A 236 -10.44 -1.50 -27.66
CA ARG A 236 -11.26 -1.62 -28.87
C ARG A 236 -12.75 -1.63 -28.55
#